data_AF-A0A6M4G292-F1
#
_entry.id   AF-A0A6M4G292-F1
#
_cell.length_a   1.000
_cell.length_b   1.000
_cell.length_c   1.000
_cell.angle_alpha   90.00
_cell.angle_beta   90.00
_cell.angle_gamma   90.00
#
_symmetry.space_group_name_H-M   'P 1'
#
loop_
_entity.id
_entity.type
_entity.pdbx_description
1 polymer ?
#
loop_
_entity_poly.entity_id
_entity_poly.type
_entity_poly.pdbx_seq_one_letter_code
_entity_poly.pdbx_strand_id
1 'polypeptide(L)'
;MPEGEAWCLEWNHSVAGFPVQDCYRHRDGLMVLERSHQPDFAAGLGHVPGRGRQVSDGEGGYWIEEIDEPVPGNRYRLRVGSPEVNHRLLHEGRRLSLSDQAAGERVTIHLRTSASTS
;
A
#
# COMPACT_ATOMS: atom_id res chain seq x y z
N MET A 1 -7.03 13.61 3.96
CA MET A 1 -6.83 12.65 5.08
C MET A 1 -6.37 13.44 6.28
N PRO A 2 -7.13 13.42 7.39
CA PRO A 2 -6.69 13.80 8.72
C PRO A 2 -5.37 13.14 9.16
N GLU A 3 -4.68 13.76 10.11
CA GLU A 3 -3.47 13.24 10.74
C GLU A 3 -3.76 11.88 11.41
N GLY A 4 -2.85 10.93 11.27
CA GLY A 4 -2.97 9.59 11.84
C GLY A 4 -3.84 8.60 11.05
N GLU A 5 -4.61 9.06 10.06
CA GLU A 5 -5.39 8.16 9.20
C GLU A 5 -4.50 7.30 8.29
N ALA A 6 -5.00 6.11 7.98
CA ALA A 6 -4.31 5.14 7.14
C ALA A 6 -5.15 4.69 5.94
N TRP A 7 -4.48 4.31 4.86
CA TRP A 7 -5.06 3.68 3.69
C TRP A 7 -4.13 2.58 3.19
N CYS A 8 -4.65 1.59 2.48
CA CYS A 8 -3.81 0.54 1.89
C CYS A 8 -4.03 0.46 0.38
N LEU A 9 -2.95 0.20 -0.36
CA LEU A 9 -3.01 -0.32 -1.70
C LEU A 9 -3.01 -1.84 -1.63
N GLU A 10 -4.04 -2.47 -2.17
CA GLU A 10 -4.12 -3.93 -2.31
C GLU A 10 -4.09 -4.32 -3.79
N TRP A 11 -3.34 -5.37 -4.11
CA TRP A 11 -3.31 -5.94 -5.46
C TRP A 11 -3.08 -7.44 -5.40
N ASN A 12 -3.45 -8.14 -6.47
CA ASN A 12 -3.18 -9.56 -6.60
C ASN A 12 -1.77 -9.76 -7.19
N HIS A 13 -0.97 -10.63 -6.58
CA HIS A 13 0.32 -11.02 -7.13
C HIS A 13 0.13 -11.64 -8.51
N SER A 14 0.76 -11.08 -9.55
CA SER A 14 0.44 -11.42 -10.94
C SER A 14 0.70 -12.89 -11.29
N VAL A 15 1.61 -13.55 -10.58
CA VAL A 15 1.93 -14.97 -10.79
C VAL A 15 1.08 -15.89 -9.91
N ALA A 16 0.89 -15.52 -8.64
CA ALA A 16 0.32 -16.42 -7.64
C ALA A 16 -1.15 -16.11 -7.28
N GLY A 17 -1.66 -14.95 -7.70
CA GLY A 17 -3.06 -14.54 -7.54
C GLY A 17 -3.47 -14.11 -6.12
N PHE A 18 -2.64 -14.31 -5.10
CA PHE A 18 -2.94 -13.90 -3.73
C PHE A 18 -2.89 -12.37 -3.55
N PRO A 19 -3.63 -11.81 -2.57
CA PRO A 19 -3.59 -10.37 -2.28
C PRO A 19 -2.31 -9.98 -1.53
N VAL A 20 -1.68 -8.90 -1.99
CA VAL A 20 -0.57 -8.20 -1.33
C VAL A 20 -1.09 -6.82 -0.91
N GLN A 21 -0.62 -6.32 0.23
CA GLN A 21 -1.03 -5.01 0.75
C GLN A 21 0.15 -4.15 1.15
N ASP A 22 0.16 -2.89 0.71
CA ASP A 22 1.01 -1.83 1.26
C ASP A 22 0.13 -0.81 1.96
N CYS A 23 0.35 -0.58 3.25
CA CYS A 23 -0.44 0.32 4.07
C CYS A 23 0.34 1.56 4.45
N TYR A 24 -0.24 2.72 4.15
CA TYR A 24 0.33 4.03 4.35
C TYR A 24 -0.43 4.78 5.44
N ARG A 25 0.29 5.61 6.21
CA ARG A 25 -0.27 6.53 7.19
C ARG A 25 0.05 7.96 6.83
N HIS A 26 -0.89 8.86 7.12
CA HIS A 26 -0.60 10.28 7.21
C HIS A 26 0.08 10.57 8.55
N ARG A 27 1.38 10.87 8.52
CA ARG A 27 2.19 11.21 9.69
C ARG A 27 2.98 12.49 9.45
N ASP A 28 2.78 13.50 10.28
CA ASP A 28 3.49 14.79 10.23
C ASP A 28 3.41 15.46 8.84
N GLY A 29 2.25 15.41 8.19
CA GLY A 29 2.09 15.93 6.83
C GLY A 29 2.71 15.06 5.73
N LEU A 30 3.27 13.89 6.06
CA LEU A 30 3.87 12.95 5.13
C LEU A 30 2.97 11.73 4.91
N MET A 31 3.01 11.21 3.68
CA MET A 31 2.55 9.86 3.37
C MET A 31 3.68 8.90 3.71
N VAL A 32 3.51 8.04 4.70
CA VAL A 32 4.53 7.11 5.17
C VAL A 32 4.06 5.68 4.95
N LEU A 33 4.87 4.83 4.30
CA LEU A 33 4.65 3.39 4.28
C LEU A 33 4.91 2.85 5.69
N GLU A 34 3.84 2.42 6.36
CA GLU A 34 3.90 1.94 7.73
C GLU A 34 4.18 0.44 7.78
N ARG A 35 3.48 -0.32 6.93
CA ARG A 35 3.57 -1.78 6.91
C ARG A 35 3.19 -2.36 5.55
N SER A 36 3.71 -3.54 5.27
CA SER A 36 3.39 -4.32 4.07
C SER A 36 3.06 -5.76 4.44
N HIS A 37 2.03 -6.34 3.83
CA HIS A 37 1.67 -7.76 3.97
C HIS A 37 2.15 -8.54 2.75
N GLN A 38 2.85 -9.64 2.99
CA GLN A 38 3.29 -10.57 1.97
C GLN A 38 2.84 -11.98 2.37
N PRO A 39 1.82 -12.54 1.70
CA PRO A 39 1.26 -13.84 2.06
C PRO A 39 2.13 -15.03 1.59
N ASP A 40 3.24 -14.77 0.89
CA ASP A 40 4.20 -15.81 0.49
C ASP A 40 5.63 -15.24 0.47
N PHE A 41 6.52 -15.90 1.20
CA PHE A 41 7.95 -15.57 1.26
C PHE A 41 8.70 -15.91 -0.04
N ALA A 42 8.23 -16.91 -0.79
CA ALA A 42 8.87 -17.37 -2.02
C ALA A 42 8.55 -16.48 -3.24
N ALA A 43 7.62 -15.52 -3.10
CA ALA A 43 7.17 -14.68 -4.20
C ALA A 43 8.15 -13.58 -4.63
N GLY A 44 9.32 -13.49 -4.01
CA GLY A 44 10.36 -12.54 -4.43
C GLY A 44 10.02 -11.08 -4.19
N LEU A 45 9.04 -10.79 -3.33
CA LEU A 45 8.61 -9.44 -2.97
C LEU A 45 9.48 -8.77 -1.88
N GLY A 46 10.60 -9.42 -1.52
CA GLY A 46 11.79 -8.77 -0.97
C GLY A 46 11.66 -8.26 0.45
N HIS A 47 11.93 -9.13 1.43
CA HIS A 47 12.46 -8.64 2.70
C HIS A 47 13.83 -8.01 2.43
N VAL A 48 13.96 -6.72 2.75
CA VAL A 48 15.25 -6.02 2.76
C VAL A 48 15.69 -5.98 4.22
N PRO A 49 16.83 -6.58 4.61
CA PRO A 49 17.32 -6.52 5.97
C PRO A 49 17.41 -5.08 6.47
N GLY A 50 16.85 -4.81 7.65
CA GLY A 50 16.80 -3.48 8.26
C GLY A 50 15.63 -2.60 7.80
N ARG A 51 14.77 -3.08 6.88
CA ARG A 51 13.56 -2.39 6.45
C ARG A 51 12.35 -2.87 7.27
N GLY A 52 12.22 -2.32 8.48
CA GLY A 52 11.15 -2.68 9.42
C GLY A 52 11.34 -4.03 10.12
N ARG A 53 10.30 -4.46 10.82
CA ARG A 53 10.25 -5.70 11.62
C ARG A 53 9.34 -6.72 10.98
N GLN A 54 9.87 -7.89 10.65
CA GLN A 54 9.08 -8.99 10.12
C GLN A 54 8.32 -9.72 11.22
N VAL A 55 7.04 -10.01 10.98
CA VAL A 55 6.14 -10.72 11.89
C VAL A 55 5.34 -11.73 11.09
N SER A 56 5.27 -12.98 11.53
CA SER A 56 4.40 -13.96 10.88
C SER A 56 2.94 -13.52 10.97
N ASP A 57 2.18 -13.75 9.90
CA ASP A 57 0.73 -13.51 9.89
C ASP A 57 -0.09 -14.69 10.44
N GLY A 58 0.57 -15.82 10.77
CA GLY A 58 -0.07 -17.05 11.25
C GLY A 58 -0.59 -17.99 10.16
N GLU A 59 -0.58 -17.56 8.89
CA GLU A 59 -1.20 -18.26 7.75
C GLU A 59 -0.16 -18.64 6.66
N GLY A 60 1.13 -18.64 7.03
CA GLY A 60 2.24 -18.95 6.13
C GLY A 60 2.87 -17.74 5.43
N GLY A 61 2.31 -16.54 5.65
CA GLY A 61 2.88 -15.27 5.22
C GLY A 61 3.47 -14.46 6.35
N TYR A 62 3.68 -13.17 6.09
CA TYR A 62 4.22 -12.22 7.05
C TYR A 62 3.81 -10.78 6.78
N TRP A 63 3.80 -10.00 7.85
CA TRP A 63 3.86 -8.55 7.81
C TRP A 63 5.31 -8.08 7.93
N ILE A 64 5.62 -6.98 7.26
CA ILE A 64 6.74 -6.12 7.58
C ILE A 64 6.13 -4.89 8.23
N GLU A 65 6.30 -4.75 9.54
CA GLU A 65 5.81 -3.61 10.31
C GLU A 65 6.92 -2.58 10.52
N GLU A 66 6.58 -1.38 11.00
CA GLU A 66 7.57 -0.36 11.39
C GLU A 66 8.53 0.00 10.23
N ILE A 67 8.01 0.09 9.00
CA ILE A 67 8.82 0.41 7.80
C ILE A 67 9.28 1.88 7.84
N ASP A 68 8.38 2.79 8.24
CA ASP A 68 8.65 4.23 8.43
C ASP A 68 9.22 4.98 7.23
N GLU A 69 8.93 4.52 6.02
CA GLU A 69 9.48 5.11 4.79
C GLU A 69 8.55 6.21 4.23
N PRO A 70 9.00 7.48 4.16
CA PRO A 70 8.21 8.52 3.54
C PRO A 70 8.14 8.31 2.01
N VAL A 71 6.94 8.43 1.46
CA VAL A 71 6.71 8.41 0.02
C VAL A 71 7.26 9.71 -0.58
N PRO A 72 8.20 9.65 -1.55
CA PRO A 72 8.83 10.84 -2.11
C PRO A 72 7.82 11.88 -2.60
N GLY A 73 7.91 13.09 -2.04
CA GLY A 73 7.06 14.23 -2.39
C GLY A 73 5.56 14.00 -2.15
N ASN A 74 5.17 13.06 -1.28
CA ASN A 74 3.78 12.68 -1.01
C ASN A 74 3.02 12.25 -2.29
N ARG A 75 3.73 11.62 -3.22
CA ARG A 75 3.25 11.23 -4.55
C ARG A 75 3.56 9.77 -4.82
N TYR A 76 2.61 8.90 -4.50
CA TYR A 76 2.72 7.48 -4.84
C TYR A 76 2.44 7.29 -6.34
N ARG A 77 3.45 6.86 -7.09
CA ARG A 77 3.37 6.66 -8.54
C ARG A 77 3.11 5.20 -8.82
N LEU A 78 2.06 4.92 -9.58
CA LEU A 78 1.64 3.57 -9.91
C LEU A 78 1.39 3.45 -11.40
N ARG A 79 1.86 2.36 -12.02
CA ARG A 79 1.26 1.91 -13.27
C ARG A 79 0.20 0.88 -12.94
N VAL A 80 -1.05 1.21 -13.21
CA VAL A 80 -2.20 0.39 -12.84
C VAL A 80 -2.17 -0.90 -13.66
N GLY A 81 -2.14 -2.01 -12.95
CA GLY A 81 -2.21 -3.36 -13.53
C GLY A 81 -3.56 -3.67 -14.16
N SER A 82 -3.61 -4.77 -14.90
CA SER A 82 -4.81 -5.30 -15.54
C SER A 82 -5.91 -5.67 -14.52
N PRO A 83 -7.14 -5.99 -14.99
CA PRO A 83 -8.22 -6.45 -14.11
C PRO A 83 -7.88 -7.70 -13.27
N GLU A 84 -6.92 -8.52 -13.67
CA GLU A 84 -6.48 -9.68 -12.88
C GLU A 84 -5.61 -9.26 -11.69
N VAL A 85 -4.73 -8.26 -11.90
CA VAL A 85 -3.92 -7.67 -10.84
C VAL A 85 -4.80 -6.86 -9.89
N ASN A 86 -5.78 -6.14 -10.43
CA ASN A 86 -6.81 -5.42 -9.69
C ASN A 86 -6.23 -4.57 -8.55
N HIS A 87 -5.57 -3.46 -8.89
CA HIS A 87 -5.07 -2.52 -7.87
C HIS A 87 -6.22 -1.78 -7.22
N ARG A 88 -6.22 -1.70 -5.89
CA ARG A 88 -7.36 -1.22 -5.12
C ARG A 88 -6.93 -0.33 -3.96
N LEU A 89 -7.63 0.77 -3.78
CA LEU A 89 -7.49 1.61 -2.59
C LEU A 89 -8.48 1.15 -1.52
N LEU A 90 -7.95 0.93 -0.32
CA LEU A 90 -8.71 0.57 0.88
C LEU A 90 -8.59 1.70 1.90
N HIS A 91 -9.72 2.26 2.34
CA HIS A 91 -9.79 3.30 3.38
C HIS A 91 -11.15 3.24 4.07
N GLU A 92 -11.17 3.17 5.42
CA GLU A 92 -12.39 3.13 6.23
C GLU A 92 -13.46 2.12 5.75
N GLY A 93 -13.04 0.90 5.41
CA GLY A 93 -13.93 -0.16 4.92
C GLY A 93 -14.44 0.04 3.49
N ARG A 94 -14.05 1.14 2.83
CA ARG A 94 -14.34 1.40 1.41
C ARG A 94 -13.23 0.84 0.54
N ARG A 95 -13.63 0.32 -0.62
CA ARG A 95 -12.73 -0.25 -1.64
C ARG A 95 -13.00 0.42 -2.97
N LEU A 96 -11.95 0.92 -3.62
CA LEU A 96 -12.00 1.51 -4.95
C LEU A 96 -11.05 0.76 -5.88
N SER A 97 -11.56 0.13 -6.93
CA SER A 97 -10.72 -0.51 -7.96
C SER A 97 -10.14 0.54 -8.90
N LEU A 98 -8.81 0.70 -8.88
CA LEU A 98 -8.08 1.51 -9.85
C LEU A 98 -8.00 0.80 -11.20
N SER A 99 -7.93 -0.54 -11.20
CA SER A 99 -7.90 -1.32 -12.44
C SER A 99 -9.19 -1.20 -13.25
N ASP A 100 -10.35 -1.07 -12.59
CA ASP A 100 -11.62 -0.83 -13.29
C ASP A 100 -11.68 0.55 -13.95
N GLN A 101 -10.91 1.51 -13.41
CA GLN A 101 -10.96 2.91 -13.83
C GLN A 101 -9.85 3.29 -14.83
N ALA A 102 -8.67 2.69 -14.69
CA ALA A 102 -7.45 3.18 -15.33
C ALA A 102 -6.43 2.05 -15.63
N ALA A 103 -6.88 0.82 -15.89
CA ALA A 103 -5.97 -0.29 -16.22
C ALA A 103 -4.98 0.07 -17.34
N GLY A 104 -3.69 -0.21 -17.12
CA GLY A 104 -2.60 0.07 -18.04
C GLY A 104 -2.03 1.49 -17.96
N GLU A 105 -2.73 2.41 -17.30
CA GLU A 105 -2.36 3.82 -17.19
C GLU A 105 -1.38 4.10 -16.04
N ARG A 106 -0.71 5.26 -16.11
CA ARG A 106 0.11 5.78 -15.00
C ARG A 106 -0.72 6.75 -14.19
N VAL A 107 -0.89 6.46 -12.91
CA VAL A 107 -1.61 7.31 -11.96
C VAL A 107 -0.66 7.80 -10.87
N THR A 108 -1.01 8.93 -10.25
CA THR A 108 -0.34 9.43 -9.05
C THR A 108 -1.38 9.61 -7.96
N ILE A 109 -1.15 8.97 -6.82
CA ILE A 109 -1.98 9.14 -5.61
C ILE A 109 -1.29 10.19 -4.75
N HIS A 110 -2.03 11.23 -4.41
CA HIS A 110 -1.55 12.36 -3.63
C HIS A 110 -2.14 12.31 -2.22
N LEU A 111 -1.29 12.49 -1.21
CA LEU A 111 -1.79 12.87 0.11
C LEU A 111 -2.29 14.32 0.03
N ARG A 112 -3.60 14.49 0.20
CA ARG A 112 -4.22 15.80 0.41
C ARG A 112 -4.59 15.91 1.87
N THR A 113 -3.91 16.78 2.58
CA THR A 113 -4.30 17.14 3.94
C THR A 113 -5.55 18.00 3.83
N SER A 114 -6.57 17.65 4.62
CA SER A 114 -7.63 18.60 4.90
C SER A 114 -6.95 19.68 5.72
N ALA A 115 -6.86 20.92 5.22
CA ALA A 115 -6.41 22.01 6.08
C ALA A 115 -7.31 22.02 7.30
N SER A 116 -6.73 21.89 8.50
CA SER A 116 -7.46 22.14 9.74
C SER A 116 -8.09 23.51 9.60
N THR A 117 -9.42 23.55 9.57
CA THR A 117 -10.13 24.82 9.69
C THR A 117 -9.93 25.25 11.13
N SER A 118 -8.93 26.10 11.36
CA SER A 118 -8.62 26.71 12.66
C SER A 118 -8.20 28.15 12.41
#